data_AF-A0A3M1AJH7-F1
#
_entry.id   AF-A0A3M1AJH7-F1
#
_cell.length_a   1.000
_cell.length_b   1.000
_cell.length_c   1.000
_cell.angle_alpha   90.00
_cell.angle_beta   90.00
_cell.angle_gamma   90.00
#
_symmetry.space_group_name_H-M   'P 1'
#
loop_
_entity.id
_entity.type
_entity.pdbx_description
1 polymer ?
#
loop_
_entity_poly.entity_id
_entity_poly.type
_entity_poly.pdbx_seq_one_letter_code
_entity_poly.pdbx_strand_id
1 'polypeptide(L)'
;MMKLLAVVLLAMGSSVSASERLLIVGTPVAASLTDNQCFDDELEVTDEIVEICMNFEYLITYKVIAVLRGSYGEDSIDSLDYYHYSGMPDHLVVSPACVLFERRGGDYVRLETTPAKRDVDSGQIECAGDIIKQYDA
;
A
#
# COMPACT_ATOMS: atom_id res chain seq x y z
N MET A 1 29.70 39.87 18.14
CA MET A 1 28.60 38.90 18.36
C MET A 1 27.79 38.82 17.08
N MET A 2 27.87 37.72 16.33
CA MET A 2 26.97 37.35 15.21
C MET A 2 27.52 36.07 14.56
N LYS A 3 27.30 34.91 15.18
CA LYS A 3 27.61 33.59 14.61
C LYS A 3 26.52 32.55 14.91
N LEU A 4 25.26 32.97 15.06
CA LEU A 4 24.17 32.07 15.44
C LEU A 4 22.94 32.08 14.53
N LEU A 5 22.98 32.76 13.37
CA LEU A 5 21.80 32.85 12.50
C LEU A 5 21.80 31.87 11.31
N ALA A 6 22.97 31.32 10.94
CA ALA A 6 23.08 30.49 9.73
C ALA A 6 22.75 29.00 9.95
N VAL A 7 22.69 28.52 11.19
CA VAL A 7 22.45 27.09 11.48
C VAL A 7 20.95 26.75 11.52
N VAL A 8 20.08 27.72 11.80
CA VAL A 8 18.62 27.48 11.89
C VAL A 8 17.96 27.38 10.50
N LEU A 9 18.53 28.00 9.47
CA LEU A 9 17.97 27.98 8.11
C LEU A 9 18.28 26.69 7.31
N LEU A 10 19.27 25.90 7.74
CA LEU A 10 19.60 24.60 7.11
C LEU A 10 18.77 23.44 7.65
N ALA A 11 17.98 23.66 8.72
CA ALA A 11 17.10 22.64 9.30
C ALA A 11 15.67 22.65 8.73
N MET A 12 15.37 23.54 7.77
CA MET A 12 14.05 23.61 7.10
C MET A 12 14.08 23.05 5.68
N GLY A 13 15.16 22.35 5.33
CA GLY A 13 15.27 21.61 4.08
C GLY A 13 14.38 20.38 4.09
N SER A 14 13.24 20.49 3.41
CA SER A 14 12.65 19.39 2.64
C SER A 14 11.92 18.30 3.41
N SER A 15 10.79 18.64 4.04
CA SER A 15 9.69 17.67 4.19
C SER A 15 8.90 17.59 2.89
N VAL A 16 9.58 17.27 1.77
CA VAL A 16 8.85 16.74 0.61
C VAL A 16 8.53 15.31 1.03
N SER A 17 7.32 15.06 1.50
CA SER A 17 6.86 13.71 1.81
C SER A 17 6.82 12.96 0.49
N ALA A 18 7.94 12.33 0.12
CA ALA A 18 7.95 11.37 -0.98
C ALA A 18 6.89 10.32 -0.65
N SER A 19 6.03 9.99 -1.61
CA SER A 19 5.03 8.95 -1.35
C SER A 19 5.77 7.63 -1.08
N GLU A 20 5.69 7.16 0.15
CA GLU A 20 6.40 5.96 0.56
C GLU A 20 5.64 4.75 0.03
N ARG A 21 6.23 4.07 -0.94
CA ARG A 21 5.71 2.80 -1.45
C ARG A 21 6.22 1.64 -0.62
N LEU A 22 5.31 0.78 -0.19
CA LEU A 22 5.58 -0.42 0.61
C LEU A 22 5.13 -1.64 -0.20
N LEU A 23 6.04 -2.60 -0.42
CA LEU A 23 5.71 -3.87 -1.05
C LEU A 23 5.90 -4.98 -0.02
N ILE A 24 4.84 -5.73 0.24
CA ILE A 24 4.88 -6.88 1.15
C ILE A 24 4.49 -8.16 0.42
N VAL A 25 4.84 -9.28 1.03
CA VAL A 25 4.10 -10.53 0.89
C VAL A 25 3.20 -10.68 2.10
N GLY A 26 1.92 -10.93 1.88
CA GLY A 26 0.95 -11.09 2.96
C GLY A 26 -0.22 -12.00 2.62
N THR A 27 -0.99 -12.35 3.64
CA THR A 27 -2.25 -13.08 3.51
C THR A 27 -3.38 -12.19 4.03
N PRO A 28 -4.45 -11.95 3.26
CA PRO A 28 -5.63 -11.26 3.79
C PRO A 28 -6.24 -12.11 4.92
N VAL A 29 -6.46 -11.50 6.07
CA VAL A 29 -7.01 -12.18 7.27
C VAL A 29 -8.32 -11.59 7.75
N ALA A 30 -8.62 -10.34 7.39
CA ALA A 30 -9.90 -9.70 7.68
C ALA A 30 -10.24 -8.70 6.56
N ALA A 31 -11.53 -8.50 6.36
CA ALA A 31 -12.07 -7.42 5.54
C ALA A 31 -13.34 -6.91 6.21
N SER A 32 -13.47 -5.59 6.36
CA SER A 32 -14.66 -4.94 6.89
C SER A 32 -15.02 -3.72 6.06
N LEU A 33 -16.32 -3.52 5.87
CA LEU A 33 -16.84 -2.27 5.34
C LEU A 33 -16.55 -1.15 6.33
N THR A 34 -16.03 -0.01 5.87
CA THR A 34 -15.92 1.19 6.71
C THR A 34 -17.22 1.99 6.66
N ASP A 35 -17.37 2.96 7.56
CA ASP A 35 -18.50 3.90 7.53
C ASP A 35 -18.30 5.01 6.48
N ASN A 36 -17.12 5.06 5.83
CA ASN A 36 -16.75 6.07 4.84
C ASN A 36 -17.19 5.67 3.43
N GLN A 37 -17.53 6.68 2.63
CA GLN A 37 -17.70 6.52 1.18
C GLN A 37 -16.51 7.11 0.45
N CYS A 38 -16.25 6.60 -0.76
CA CYS A 38 -15.22 7.06 -1.69
C CYS A 38 -15.09 8.59 -1.87
N PHE A 39 -16.17 9.32 -1.63
CA PHE A 39 -16.27 10.77 -1.84
C PHE A 39 -16.17 11.58 -0.54
N ASP A 40 -16.10 10.91 0.62
CA ASP A 40 -15.99 11.55 1.93
C ASP A 40 -14.53 11.83 2.31
N ASP A 41 -13.57 11.12 1.72
CA ASP A 41 -12.16 11.32 2.00
C ASP A 41 -11.53 12.42 1.13
N GLU A 42 -10.78 13.32 1.79
CA GLU A 42 -9.94 14.37 1.16
C GLU A 42 -8.72 13.80 0.40
N LEU A 43 -8.70 12.49 0.10
CA LEU A 43 -7.70 11.88 -0.75
C LEU A 43 -7.96 12.36 -2.18
N GLU A 44 -6.96 12.97 -2.82
CA GLU A 44 -7.05 13.32 -4.24
C GLU A 44 -7.38 12.06 -5.06
N VAL A 45 -8.67 11.92 -5.39
CA VAL A 45 -9.19 10.81 -6.18
C VAL A 45 -8.67 11.00 -7.59
N THR A 46 -7.64 10.24 -7.97
CA THR A 46 -7.12 10.23 -9.34
C THR A 46 -8.08 9.46 -10.25
N ASP A 47 -8.02 9.70 -11.57
CA ASP A 47 -8.90 9.01 -12.54
C ASP A 47 -8.83 7.47 -12.44
N GLU A 48 -7.66 6.94 -12.04
CA GLU A 48 -7.42 5.50 -11.78
C GLU A 48 -8.19 4.98 -10.54
N ILE A 49 -8.43 5.84 -9.54
CA ILE A 49 -9.22 5.52 -8.34
C ILE A 49 -10.72 5.69 -8.60
N VAL A 50 -11.13 6.67 -9.41
CA VAL A 50 -12.54 6.89 -9.80
C VAL A 50 -13.11 5.67 -10.53
N GLU A 51 -12.32 4.99 -11.35
CA GLU A 51 -12.76 3.78 -12.06
C GLU A 51 -13.01 2.58 -11.12
N ILE A 52 -12.44 2.62 -9.92
CA ILE A 52 -12.46 1.54 -8.92
C ILE A 52 -13.39 1.86 -7.75
N CYS A 53 -13.72 3.12 -7.47
CA CYS A 53 -14.42 3.54 -6.25
C CYS A 53 -15.86 4.00 -6.52
N MET A 54 -16.82 3.07 -6.44
CA MET A 54 -18.22 3.39 -6.76
C MET A 54 -19.15 3.64 -5.56
N ASN A 55 -18.88 3.11 -4.36
CA ASN A 55 -19.82 3.23 -3.23
C ASN A 55 -19.21 3.12 -1.83
N PHE A 56 -18.27 2.19 -1.61
CA PHE A 56 -17.80 1.87 -0.27
C PHE A 56 -16.30 1.66 -0.20
N GLU A 57 -15.74 2.08 0.93
CA GLU A 57 -14.38 1.75 1.32
C GLU A 57 -14.37 0.47 2.18
N TYR A 58 -13.33 -0.34 1.95
CA TYR A 58 -13.05 -1.53 2.74
C TYR A 58 -11.72 -1.36 3.46
N LEU A 59 -11.73 -1.70 4.75
CA LEU A 59 -10.52 -1.94 5.51
C LEU A 59 -10.15 -3.42 5.35
N ILE A 60 -9.00 -3.68 4.74
CA ILE A 60 -8.45 -5.02 4.57
C ILE A 60 -7.22 -5.16 5.45
N THR A 61 -7.23 -6.14 6.35
CA THR A 61 -6.05 -6.48 7.16
C THR A 61 -5.28 -7.62 6.49
N TYR A 62 -4.01 -7.37 6.19
CA TYR A 62 -3.07 -8.40 5.76
C TYR A 62 -2.17 -8.80 6.93
N LYS A 63 -2.03 -10.11 7.15
CA LYS A 63 -0.90 -10.63 7.93
C LYS A 63 0.36 -10.53 7.07
N VAL A 64 1.38 -9.83 7.56
CA VAL A 64 2.66 -9.65 6.88
C VAL A 64 3.50 -10.92 7.02
N ILE A 65 3.99 -11.43 5.89
CA ILE A 65 4.89 -12.59 5.82
C ILE A 65 6.32 -12.10 5.56
N ALA A 66 6.48 -11.15 4.66
CA ALA A 66 7.77 -10.54 4.33
C ALA A 66 7.59 -9.13 3.80
N VAL A 67 8.59 -8.27 4.00
CA VAL A 67 8.67 -6.94 3.38
C VAL A 67 9.70 -7.01 2.26
N LEU A 68 9.29 -6.70 1.02
CA LEU A 68 10.15 -6.75 -0.17
C LEU A 68 10.71 -5.37 -0.53
N ARG A 69 9.98 -4.29 -0.21
CA ARG A 69 10.41 -2.89 -0.41
C ARG A 69 9.81 -2.00 0.66
N GLY A 70 10.58 -1.02 1.14
CA GLY A 70 10.15 -0.10 2.20
C GLY A 70 10.53 -0.61 3.59
N SER A 71 10.08 0.08 4.63
CA SER A 71 10.30 -0.29 6.02
C SER A 71 8.96 -0.45 6.72
N TYR A 72 8.66 -1.66 7.19
CA TYR A 72 7.48 -1.95 7.98
C TYR A 72 7.83 -2.99 9.05
N GLY A 73 7.44 -2.73 10.29
CA GLY A 73 7.90 -3.50 11.46
C GLY A 73 6.81 -4.32 12.15
N GLU A 74 5.57 -4.24 11.68
CA GLU A 74 4.43 -4.92 12.31
C GLU A 74 4.05 -6.20 11.57
N ASP A 75 3.46 -7.16 12.29
CA ASP A 75 3.04 -8.46 11.76
C ASP A 75 1.73 -8.38 10.96
N SER A 76 1.06 -7.23 10.99
CA SER A 76 -0.16 -6.96 10.24
C SER A 76 -0.16 -5.53 9.72
N ILE A 77 -0.83 -5.32 8.59
CA ILE A 77 -1.06 -4.02 8.01
C ILE A 77 -2.52 -3.89 7.62
N ASP A 78 -3.11 -2.77 7.97
CA ASP A 78 -4.42 -2.37 7.49
C ASP A 78 -4.25 -1.53 6.24
N SER A 79 -5.02 -1.87 5.21
CA SER A 79 -5.05 -1.16 3.95
C SER A 79 -6.46 -0.72 3.65
N LEU A 80 -6.57 0.52 3.15
CA LEU A 80 -7.77 0.98 2.49
C LEU A 80 -7.80 0.41 1.08
N ASP A 81 -8.98 -0.07 0.69
CA ASP A 81 -9.26 -0.56 -0.64
C ASP A 81 -10.69 -0.20 -1.05
N TYR A 82 -10.91 -0.18 -2.36
CA TYR A 82 -12.09 0.42 -2.95
C TYR A 82 -12.92 -0.61 -3.71
N TYR A 83 -14.24 -0.54 -3.54
CA TYR A 83 -15.19 -1.50 -4.08
C TYR A 83 -15.33 -1.44 -5.61
N HIS A 84 -14.94 -2.52 -6.30
CA HIS A 84 -15.28 -2.74 -7.71
C HIS A 84 -16.75 -3.23 -7.84
N TYR A 85 -17.47 -2.79 -8.87
CA TYR A 85 -18.92 -3.06 -9.05
C TYR A 85 -19.34 -4.54 -8.98
N SER A 86 -18.39 -5.47 -9.13
CA SER A 86 -18.57 -6.91 -9.16
C SER A 86 -18.68 -7.59 -7.80
N GLY A 87 -18.45 -6.89 -6.68
CA GLY A 87 -18.53 -7.47 -5.33
C GLY A 87 -17.25 -7.28 -4.51
N MET A 88 -17.08 -8.15 -3.49
CA MET A 88 -15.87 -8.19 -2.66
C MET A 88 -14.62 -8.37 -3.55
N PRO A 89 -13.51 -7.63 -3.30
CA PRO A 89 -12.35 -7.68 -4.18
C PRO A 89 -11.80 -9.11 -4.35
N ASP A 90 -11.57 -9.53 -5.60
CA ASP A 90 -11.13 -10.89 -5.94
C ASP A 90 -9.74 -11.24 -5.40
N HIS A 91 -8.88 -10.24 -5.23
CA HIS A 91 -7.57 -10.44 -4.63
C HIS A 91 -7.62 -10.84 -3.14
N LEU A 92 -8.78 -10.73 -2.47
CA LEU A 92 -8.98 -11.25 -1.10
C LEU A 92 -8.94 -12.78 -1.04
N VAL A 93 -9.12 -13.48 -2.16
CA VAL A 93 -8.95 -14.94 -2.21
C VAL A 93 -7.54 -15.36 -2.66
N VAL A 94 -6.68 -14.41 -3.01
CA VAL A 94 -5.29 -14.67 -3.38
C VAL A 94 -4.45 -14.72 -2.12
N SER A 95 -3.87 -15.88 -1.82
CA SER A 95 -3.06 -16.07 -0.62
C SER A 95 -1.98 -17.15 -0.81
N PRO A 96 -0.71 -16.87 -0.43
CA PRO A 96 -0.17 -15.54 -0.13
C PRO A 96 -0.17 -14.64 -1.39
N ALA A 97 -0.17 -13.33 -1.19
CA ALA A 97 -0.14 -12.34 -2.26
C ALA A 97 0.99 -11.33 -2.05
N CYS A 98 1.54 -10.82 -3.14
CA CYS A 98 2.37 -9.63 -3.12
C CYS A 98 1.47 -8.41 -3.25
N VAL A 99 1.57 -7.48 -2.31
CA VAL A 99 0.69 -6.31 -2.24
C VAL A 99 1.53 -5.05 -2.20
N LEU A 100 1.31 -4.18 -3.18
CA LEU A 100 1.95 -2.88 -3.27
C LEU A 100 1.01 -1.83 -2.68
N PHE A 101 1.51 -1.07 -1.71
CA PHE A 101 0.83 0.05 -1.09
C PHE A 101 1.53 1.36 -1.38
N GLU A 102 0.77 2.44 -1.32
CA GLU A 102 1.26 3.81 -1.22
C GLU A 102 0.70 4.46 0.03
N ARG A 103 1.56 5.13 0.79
CA ARG A 103 1.13 5.88 1.97
C ARG A 103 0.53 7.22 1.57
N ARG A 104 -0.74 7.45 1.90
CA ARG A 104 -1.49 8.68 1.62
C ARG A 104 -2.28 9.10 2.84
N GLY A 105 -2.17 10.36 3.26
CA GLY A 105 -2.91 10.87 4.42
C GLY A 105 -2.57 10.23 5.78
N GLY A 106 -1.62 9.28 5.82
CA GLY A 106 -1.31 8.47 7.01
C GLY A 106 -1.62 6.99 6.80
N ASP A 107 -2.54 6.69 5.89
CA ASP A 107 -3.06 5.36 5.59
C ASP A 107 -2.29 4.69 4.45
N TYR A 108 -2.32 3.36 4.43
CA TYR A 108 -1.84 2.57 3.31
C TYR A 108 -2.99 2.32 2.34
N VAL A 109 -2.83 2.80 1.11
CA VAL A 109 -3.78 2.55 0.02
C VAL A 109 -3.20 1.48 -0.88
N ARG A 110 -3.98 0.42 -1.14
CA ARG A 110 -3.57 -0.66 -2.05
C ARG A 110 -3.51 -0.14 -3.49
N LEU A 111 -2.37 -0.34 -4.14
CA LEU A 111 -2.20 -0.09 -5.57
C LEU A 111 -2.41 -1.37 -6.38
N GLU A 112 -1.67 -2.42 -6.05
CA GLU A 112 -1.63 -3.65 -6.84
C GLU A 112 -1.62 -4.89 -5.95
N THR A 113 -2.16 -5.99 -6.47
CA THR A 113 -2.03 -7.31 -5.84
C THR A 113 -1.76 -8.38 -6.90
N THR A 114 -0.73 -9.18 -6.67
CA THR A 114 -0.39 -10.33 -7.52
C THR A 114 -0.23 -11.59 -6.68
N PRO A 115 -0.57 -12.78 -7.21
CA PRO A 115 -0.32 -14.03 -6.49
C PRO A 115 1.15 -14.22 -6.16
N ALA A 116 1.47 -14.58 -4.91
CA ALA A 116 2.82 -14.94 -4.54
C ALA A 116 3.04 -16.45 -4.78
N LYS A 117 4.03 -16.78 -5.58
CA LYS A 117 4.52 -18.14 -5.81
C LYS A 117 5.70 -18.39 -4.88
N ARG A 118 5.66 -19.49 -4.14
CA ARG A 118 6.82 -19.96 -3.40
C ARG A 118 7.57 -20.97 -4.25
N ASP A 119 8.83 -20.70 -4.53
CA ASP A 119 9.74 -21.68 -5.08
C ASP A 119 10.04 -22.73 -4.00
N VAL A 120 9.71 -23.99 -4.29
CA VAL A 120 9.75 -25.08 -3.30
C VAL A 120 11.18 -25.48 -2.95
N ASP A 121 12.12 -25.30 -3.88
CA ASP A 121 13.49 -25.80 -3.75
C ASP A 121 14.42 -24.78 -3.07
N SER A 122 14.24 -23.49 -3.36
CA SER A 122 15.02 -22.39 -2.79
C SER A 122 14.34 -21.72 -1.59
N GLY A 123 13.03 -21.95 -1.41
CA GLY A 123 12.21 -21.26 -0.42
C GLY A 123 11.95 -19.79 -0.72
N GLN A 124 12.39 -19.28 -1.88
CA GLN A 124 12.16 -17.90 -2.32
C GLN A 124 10.68 -17.65 -2.62
N ILE A 125 10.25 -16.40 -2.45
CA ILE A 125 8.91 -15.95 -2.82
C ILE A 125 9.04 -15.05 -4.04
N GLU A 126 8.33 -15.42 -5.11
CA GLU A 126 8.23 -14.69 -6.36
C GLU A 126 6.81 -14.16 -6.53
N CYS A 127 6.67 -12.92 -6.95
CA CYS A 127 5.35 -12.38 -7.32
C CYS A 127 5.05 -12.80 -8.75
N ALA A 128 3.91 -13.48 -8.98
CA ALA A 128 3.58 -14.12 -10.25
C ALA A 128 3.23 -13.10 -11.33
N GLY A 129 3.85 -13.28 -12.50
CA GLY A 129 3.87 -12.32 -13.59
C GLY A 129 5.21 -11.60 -13.53
N ASP A 130 5.84 -11.32 -14.67
CA ASP A 130 7.10 -10.58 -14.82
C ASP A 130 7.22 -9.17 -14.11
N ILE A 131 6.52 -8.87 -13.01
CA ILE A 131 5.79 -7.61 -12.75
C ILE A 131 6.10 -7.03 -11.33
N ILE A 132 7.36 -7.05 -10.90
CA ILE A 132 7.93 -5.90 -10.13
C ILE A 132 8.98 -5.20 -11.02
N LYS A 133 9.25 -5.73 -12.22
CA LYS A 133 10.42 -5.42 -13.07
C LYS A 133 10.39 -4.03 -13.73
N GLN A 134 9.58 -3.07 -13.27
CA GLN A 134 9.52 -1.70 -13.82
C GLN A 134 9.60 -0.57 -12.79
N TYR A 135 9.88 -0.84 -11.50
CA TYR A 135 9.91 0.20 -10.45
C TYR A 135 11.32 0.65 -10.01
N ASP A 136 12.35 0.41 -10.83
CA ASP A 136 13.65 1.11 -10.78
C ASP A 136 13.51 2.49 -11.44
N ALA A 137 13.20 3.51 -10.63
CA ALA A 137 13.63 4.92 -10.75
C ALA A 137 12.97 5.74 -9.63
#